data_AF-A0A1N5WS51-F1
#
_entry.id   AF-A0A1N5WS51-F1
#
_cell.length_a   1.000
_cell.length_b   1.000
_cell.length_c   1.000
_cell.angle_alpha   90.00
_cell.angle_beta   90.00
_cell.angle_gamma   90.00
#
_symmetry.space_group_name_H-M   'P 1'
#
loop_
_entity.id
_entity.type
_entity.pdbx_description
1 polymer ?
#
loop_
_entity_poly.entity_id
_entity_poly.type
_entity_poly.pdbx_seq_one_letter_code
_entity_poly.pdbx_strand_id
1 'polypeptide(L)'
;MDTSSFAAIFGPPSAVPVPVDWDAVESWLGLPLPGDYKSVASAYGPLDIGEFVWLHTPCVQEGRFDYATWLRDTHRHCRISSREAPPYEPPALHPAPGGLLAWGMTRSASYLFWETAASEDPDRWPVVVFHQDAVCQSVKPWHSYDMPLLDTLSAAVRTGLPLPGGGRIGPLPATARRTAFLNDAGPWTPPAPRPEVVPEAQRRAALTEGIGLEALSLLVPPPAAPYLGGGTWEELFEELGTRLPAEYVALMDRYGAGCWSKWLSFVTPLRTNGRGFAYHAAQALDGYRSLRADFPQYHPLPVWPEPGGFLPFANSIDGDQFGWLTEGDPDKWPLIVSPRHADQGPPLPSNLTDTLLEWLRGQFATEGLPRLDKLDDPLEFIDFEPWDDETYW
;
A
#
# COMPACT_ATOMS: atom_id res chain seq x y z
N MET A 1 28.83 -5.59 -20.24
CA MET A 1 27.40 -5.77 -20.49
C MET A 1 27.21 -5.88 -21.99
N ASP A 2 26.64 -6.97 -22.45
CA ASP A 2 26.36 -7.23 -23.87
C ASP A 2 24.85 -7.16 -24.07
N THR A 3 24.38 -6.22 -24.89
CA THR A 3 22.96 -6.05 -25.24
C THR A 3 22.64 -6.51 -26.65
N SER A 4 23.60 -7.12 -27.36
CA SER A 4 23.48 -7.45 -28.79
C SER A 4 22.28 -8.35 -29.08
N SER A 5 22.06 -9.38 -28.25
CA SER A 5 20.91 -10.29 -28.38
C SER A 5 19.57 -9.59 -28.20
N PHE A 6 19.45 -8.66 -27.23
CA PHE A 6 18.22 -7.89 -27.03
C PHE A 6 17.99 -6.89 -28.17
N ALA A 7 19.04 -6.15 -28.56
CA ALA A 7 18.98 -5.16 -29.62
C ALA A 7 18.66 -5.79 -31.00
N ALA A 8 19.06 -7.04 -31.23
CA ALA A 8 18.70 -7.78 -32.43
C ALA A 8 17.20 -8.05 -32.55
N ILE A 9 16.47 -8.11 -31.43
CA ILE A 9 15.02 -8.33 -31.39
C ILE A 9 14.27 -6.99 -31.36
N PHE A 10 14.67 -6.09 -30.46
CA PHE A 10 13.88 -4.89 -30.12
C PHE A 10 14.45 -3.57 -30.66
N GLY A 11 15.59 -3.62 -31.34
CA GLY A 11 16.32 -2.44 -31.82
C GLY A 11 17.19 -1.78 -30.74
N PRO A 12 18.01 -0.78 -31.12
CA PRO A 12 18.91 -0.09 -30.21
C PRO A 12 18.16 0.77 -29.16
N PRO A 13 18.81 1.14 -28.04
CA PRO A 13 18.22 2.07 -27.08
C PRO A 13 17.85 3.41 -27.74
N SER A 14 16.66 3.92 -27.41
CA SER A 14 16.14 5.18 -27.96
C SER A 14 16.09 6.34 -26.95
N ALA A 15 16.33 6.06 -25.67
CA ALA A 15 16.29 7.02 -24.58
C ALA A 15 17.62 7.02 -23.81
N VAL A 16 17.86 8.11 -23.06
CA VAL A 16 19.00 8.18 -22.14
C VAL A 16 18.82 7.08 -21.06
N PRO A 17 19.85 6.28 -20.77
CA PRO A 17 19.76 5.26 -19.73
C PRO A 17 19.62 5.87 -18.33
N VAL A 18 19.03 5.09 -17.42
CA VAL A 18 19.01 5.43 -15.99
C VAL A 18 20.18 4.70 -15.34
N PRO A 19 21.14 5.41 -14.70
CA PRO A 19 22.24 4.77 -14.01
C PRO A 19 21.75 3.84 -12.89
N VAL A 20 22.33 2.65 -12.80
CA VAL A 20 22.02 1.67 -11.75
C VAL A 20 23.32 1.27 -11.08
N ASP A 21 23.36 1.37 -9.75
CA ASP A 21 24.41 0.80 -8.92
C ASP A 21 24.06 -0.66 -8.63
N TRP A 22 24.58 -1.58 -9.44
CA TRP A 22 24.27 -3.00 -9.33
C TRP A 22 24.80 -3.62 -8.04
N ASP A 23 25.94 -3.16 -7.53
CA ASP A 23 26.50 -3.68 -6.29
C ASP A 23 25.59 -3.32 -5.11
N ALA A 24 25.06 -2.09 -5.08
CA ALA A 24 24.08 -1.69 -4.08
C ALA A 24 22.75 -2.45 -4.21
N VAL A 25 22.26 -2.68 -5.42
CA VAL A 25 21.02 -3.43 -5.68
C VAL A 25 21.17 -4.90 -5.25
N GLU A 26 22.22 -5.58 -5.68
CA GLU A 26 22.46 -7.00 -5.35
C GLU A 26 22.78 -7.18 -3.86
N SER A 27 23.47 -6.22 -3.23
CA SER A 27 23.67 -6.21 -1.78
C SER A 27 22.37 -6.02 -1.01
N TRP A 28 21.44 -5.20 -1.49
CA TRP A 28 20.14 -4.99 -0.85
C TRP A 28 19.21 -6.20 -1.03
N LEU A 29 19.19 -6.78 -2.23
CA LEU A 29 18.46 -8.03 -2.51
C LEU A 29 19.12 -9.25 -1.83
N GLY A 30 20.41 -9.19 -1.50
CA GLY A 30 21.15 -10.34 -0.97
C GLY A 30 21.33 -11.49 -1.98
N LEU A 31 21.20 -11.22 -3.29
CA LEU A 31 21.41 -12.20 -4.36
C LEU A 31 21.87 -11.52 -5.67
N PRO A 32 22.63 -12.22 -6.52
CA PRO A 32 22.99 -11.72 -7.85
C PRO A 32 21.83 -11.81 -8.84
N LEU A 33 21.74 -10.87 -9.77
CA LEU A 33 20.71 -10.82 -10.81
C LEU A 33 21.23 -11.32 -12.16
N PRO A 34 20.33 -11.79 -13.06
CA PRO A 34 20.69 -12.21 -14.42
C PRO A 34 21.46 -11.12 -15.17
N GLY A 35 22.54 -11.50 -15.84
CA GLY A 35 23.43 -10.60 -16.59
C GLY A 35 22.75 -9.96 -17.80
N ASP A 36 21.80 -10.67 -18.43
CA ASP A 36 20.98 -10.14 -19.52
C ASP A 36 20.05 -9.02 -19.03
N TYR A 37 19.39 -9.20 -17.89
CA TYR A 37 18.57 -8.19 -17.23
C TYR A 37 19.41 -6.97 -16.88
N LYS A 38 20.56 -7.15 -16.22
CA LYS A 38 21.45 -6.03 -15.88
C LYS A 38 21.90 -5.25 -17.10
N SER A 39 22.23 -5.96 -18.18
CA SER A 39 22.65 -5.34 -19.45
C SER A 39 21.51 -4.55 -20.10
N VAL A 40 20.29 -5.12 -20.15
CA VAL A 40 19.10 -4.44 -20.69
C VAL A 40 18.74 -3.23 -19.84
N ALA A 41 18.60 -3.39 -18.53
CA ALA A 41 18.26 -2.31 -17.61
C ALA A 41 19.27 -1.16 -17.65
N SER A 42 20.57 -1.44 -17.73
CA SER A 42 21.61 -0.40 -17.77
C SER A 42 21.66 0.37 -19.09
N ALA A 43 21.32 -0.27 -20.21
CA ALA A 43 21.37 0.36 -21.52
C ALA A 43 20.05 1.02 -21.91
N TYR A 44 18.93 0.45 -21.46
CA TYR A 44 17.60 0.87 -21.88
C TYR A 44 16.81 1.54 -20.76
N GLY A 45 17.06 1.28 -19.47
CA GLY A 45 16.25 1.72 -18.32
C GLY A 45 14.89 1.00 -18.21
N PRO A 46 13.88 1.55 -17.51
CA PRO A 46 12.54 0.95 -17.43
C PRO A 46 11.82 0.96 -18.79
N LEU A 47 11.24 -0.18 -19.18
CA LEU A 47 10.74 -0.40 -20.54
C LEU A 47 9.31 -0.89 -20.63
N ASP A 48 8.62 -0.40 -21.66
CA ASP A 48 7.49 -1.07 -22.28
C ASP A 48 7.99 -1.93 -23.44
N ILE A 49 7.90 -3.24 -23.29
CA ILE A 49 8.22 -4.24 -24.31
C ILE A 49 6.92 -4.66 -25.01
N GLY A 50 6.90 -4.50 -26.33
CA GLY A 50 5.75 -4.81 -27.17
C GLY A 50 4.48 -4.09 -26.76
N GLU A 51 4.62 -2.88 -26.20
CA GLU A 51 3.51 -2.07 -25.66
C GLU A 51 2.66 -2.81 -24.61
N PHE A 52 3.18 -3.86 -23.97
CA PHE A 52 2.37 -4.70 -23.08
C PHE A 52 3.08 -5.18 -21.82
N VAL A 53 4.35 -5.57 -21.93
CA VAL A 53 5.16 -6.01 -20.79
C VAL A 53 5.96 -4.82 -20.27
N TRP A 54 5.79 -4.50 -18.99
CA TRP A 54 6.62 -3.55 -18.27
C TRP A 54 7.78 -4.29 -17.60
N LEU A 55 8.99 -4.01 -18.08
CA LEU A 55 10.22 -4.43 -17.42
C LEU A 55 10.59 -3.35 -16.41
N HIS A 56 10.45 -3.67 -15.13
CA HIS A 56 10.82 -2.77 -14.04
C HIS A 56 12.32 -2.85 -13.79
N THR A 57 12.94 -1.70 -13.61
CA THR A 57 14.37 -1.56 -13.30
C THR A 57 14.55 -0.86 -11.96
N PRO A 58 15.71 -1.00 -11.29
CA PRO A 58 16.02 -0.25 -10.07
C PRO A 58 16.13 1.25 -10.38
N CYS A 59 15.00 1.94 -10.31
CA CYS A 59 14.84 3.37 -10.58
C CYS A 59 13.78 3.95 -9.64
N VAL A 60 13.76 5.28 -9.53
CA VAL A 60 12.81 6.03 -8.71
C VAL A 60 12.25 7.20 -9.50
N GLN A 61 10.96 7.49 -9.32
CA GLN A 61 10.36 8.76 -9.73
C GLN A 61 9.42 9.20 -8.61
N GLU A 62 9.74 10.34 -8.01
CA GLU A 62 9.04 10.85 -6.83
C GLU A 62 7.53 10.95 -7.05
N GLY A 63 6.76 10.50 -6.04
CA GLY A 63 5.29 10.44 -6.09
C GLY A 63 4.70 9.44 -7.09
N ARG A 64 5.52 8.64 -7.78
CA ARG A 64 5.04 7.70 -8.82
C ARG A 64 5.56 6.27 -8.67
N PHE A 65 6.86 6.10 -8.41
CA PHE A 65 7.47 4.79 -8.38
C PHE A 65 8.73 4.77 -7.52
N ASP A 66 8.85 3.75 -6.69
CA ASP A 66 10.06 3.37 -5.99
C ASP A 66 10.25 1.86 -6.12
N TYR A 67 11.45 1.43 -6.50
CA TYR A 67 11.72 0.02 -6.82
C TYR A 67 11.53 -0.91 -5.61
N ALA A 68 11.97 -0.52 -4.41
CA ALA A 68 11.77 -1.32 -3.21
C ALA A 68 10.29 -1.44 -2.84
N THR A 69 9.57 -0.33 -2.90
CA THR A 69 8.12 -0.29 -2.62
C THR A 69 7.35 -1.16 -3.60
N TRP A 70 7.61 -1.03 -4.90
CA TRP A 70 6.99 -1.85 -5.94
C TRP A 70 7.28 -3.35 -5.74
N LEU A 71 8.53 -3.71 -5.44
CA LEU A 71 8.92 -5.12 -5.26
C LEU A 71 8.20 -5.74 -4.07
N ARG A 72 8.21 -5.05 -2.92
CA ARG A 72 7.53 -5.46 -1.70
C ARG A 72 6.02 -5.61 -1.92
N ASP A 73 5.39 -4.60 -2.51
CA ASP A 73 3.94 -4.56 -2.68
C ASP A 73 3.47 -5.61 -3.70
N THR A 74 4.25 -5.84 -4.76
CA THR A 74 4.00 -6.91 -5.74
C THR A 74 4.10 -8.28 -5.09
N HIS A 75 5.15 -8.54 -4.30
CA HIS A 75 5.30 -9.81 -3.60
C HIS A 75 4.14 -10.03 -2.62
N ARG A 76 3.80 -9.01 -1.83
CA ARG A 76 2.67 -9.08 -0.89
C ARG A 76 1.34 -9.34 -1.61
N HIS A 77 1.05 -8.60 -2.68
CA HIS A 77 -0.15 -8.75 -3.50
C HIS A 77 -0.28 -10.19 -4.02
N CYS A 78 0.74 -10.70 -4.73
CA CYS A 78 0.70 -12.03 -5.31
C CYS A 78 0.60 -13.12 -4.23
N ARG A 79 1.25 -12.95 -3.08
CA ARG A 79 1.13 -13.86 -1.92
C ARG A 79 -0.31 -13.94 -1.42
N ILE A 80 -0.95 -12.79 -1.19
CA ILE A 80 -2.32 -12.70 -0.66
C ILE A 80 -3.30 -13.30 -1.67
N SER A 81 -3.27 -12.83 -2.92
CA SER A 81 -4.18 -13.31 -3.98
C SER A 81 -4.00 -14.80 -4.28
N SER A 82 -2.82 -15.38 -4.08
CA SER A 82 -2.62 -16.84 -4.21
C SER A 82 -3.45 -17.67 -3.24
N ARG A 83 -3.96 -17.08 -2.15
CA ARG A 83 -4.78 -17.77 -1.15
C ARG A 83 -6.25 -17.87 -1.55
N GLU A 84 -6.63 -17.18 -2.62
CA GLU A 84 -8.01 -17.16 -3.14
C GLU A 84 -8.23 -18.19 -4.25
N ALA A 85 -7.15 -18.81 -4.76
CA ALA A 85 -7.24 -19.83 -5.80
C ALA A 85 -6.32 -21.02 -5.52
N PRO A 86 -6.61 -22.22 -6.06
CA PRO A 86 -5.78 -23.39 -5.88
C PRO A 86 -4.31 -23.12 -6.25
N PRO A 87 -3.31 -23.69 -5.55
CA PRO A 87 -3.43 -24.62 -4.45
C PRO A 87 -3.73 -23.96 -3.08
N TYR A 88 -4.10 -22.67 -3.05
CA TYR A 88 -4.35 -21.86 -1.85
C TYR A 88 -3.12 -21.59 -0.97
N GLU A 89 -1.97 -22.13 -1.38
CA GLU A 89 -0.67 -21.82 -0.80
C GLU A 89 0.18 -21.06 -1.84
N PRO A 90 0.64 -19.84 -1.52
CA PRO A 90 1.57 -19.10 -2.35
C PRO A 90 2.92 -19.82 -2.42
N PRO A 91 3.65 -19.68 -3.53
CA PRO A 91 5.07 -20.02 -3.56
C PRO A 91 5.84 -19.15 -2.55
N ALA A 92 7.03 -19.60 -2.16
CA ALA A 92 7.97 -18.75 -1.44
C ALA A 92 8.31 -17.53 -2.32
N LEU A 93 8.33 -16.35 -1.72
CA LEU A 93 8.72 -15.10 -2.36
C LEU A 93 9.96 -14.55 -1.68
N HIS A 94 10.86 -13.95 -2.45
CA HIS A 94 12.04 -13.28 -1.92
C HIS A 94 11.59 -12.17 -0.93
N PRO A 95 12.19 -12.03 0.27
CA PRO A 95 13.50 -12.52 0.70
C PRO A 95 13.59 -13.93 1.28
N ALA A 96 12.50 -14.72 1.29
CA ALA A 96 12.59 -16.11 1.72
C ALA A 96 13.63 -16.86 0.85
N PRO A 97 14.48 -17.73 1.43
CA PRO A 97 15.48 -18.48 0.67
C PRO A 97 14.87 -19.25 -0.51
N GLY A 98 15.41 -19.04 -1.71
CA GLY A 98 14.90 -19.64 -2.95
C GLY A 98 13.54 -19.10 -3.42
N GLY A 99 13.05 -18.00 -2.84
CA GLY A 99 11.78 -17.40 -3.20
C GLY A 99 11.79 -16.74 -4.58
N LEU A 100 10.61 -16.66 -5.20
CA LEU A 100 10.44 -15.97 -6.48
C LEU A 100 10.74 -14.47 -6.32
N LEU A 101 11.40 -13.89 -7.33
CA LEU A 101 11.76 -12.46 -7.36
C LEU A 101 11.07 -11.75 -8.53
N ALA A 102 10.20 -10.77 -8.26
CA ALA A 102 9.51 -10.03 -9.31
C ALA A 102 10.47 -9.12 -10.09
N TRP A 103 10.23 -9.00 -11.39
CA TRP A 103 11.00 -8.12 -12.29
C TRP A 103 10.16 -7.35 -13.29
N GLY A 104 8.91 -7.74 -13.48
CA GLY A 104 8.05 -7.13 -14.48
C GLY A 104 6.58 -7.37 -14.20
N MET A 105 5.74 -6.65 -14.93
CA MET A 105 4.31 -6.94 -15.00
C MET A 105 3.76 -6.64 -16.38
N THR A 106 2.54 -7.06 -16.67
CA THR A 106 1.85 -6.75 -17.92
C THR A 106 0.76 -5.73 -17.69
N ARG A 107 0.30 -5.10 -18.77
CA ARG A 107 -0.92 -4.26 -18.77
C ARG A 107 -2.21 -5.04 -18.45
N SER A 108 -2.15 -6.36 -18.29
CA SER A 108 -3.27 -7.24 -17.95
C SER A 108 -3.11 -7.89 -16.58
N ALA A 109 -2.58 -7.14 -15.60
CA ALA A 109 -2.41 -7.58 -14.20
C ALA A 109 -1.73 -8.96 -14.06
N SER A 110 -0.76 -9.26 -14.93
CA SER A 110 0.07 -10.44 -14.81
C SER A 110 1.46 -10.01 -14.34
N TYR A 111 2.02 -10.72 -13.38
CA TYR A 111 3.27 -10.37 -12.73
C TYR A 111 4.32 -11.42 -13.09
N LEU A 112 5.54 -10.96 -13.37
CA LEU A 112 6.61 -11.77 -13.90
C LEU A 112 7.74 -11.85 -12.88
N PHE A 113 8.15 -13.08 -12.61
CA PHE A 113 9.13 -13.43 -11.58
C PHE A 113 10.25 -14.27 -12.15
N TRP A 114 11.38 -14.29 -11.47
CA TRP A 114 12.42 -15.30 -11.61
C TRP A 114 12.28 -16.38 -10.53
N GLU A 115 12.44 -17.65 -10.92
CA GLU A 115 12.55 -18.77 -9.99
C GLU A 115 13.99 -18.94 -9.51
N THR A 116 14.35 -18.24 -8.43
CA THR A 116 15.74 -18.15 -7.93
C THR A 116 16.29 -19.49 -7.42
N ALA A 117 15.42 -20.41 -7.00
CA ALA A 117 15.81 -21.74 -6.54
C ALA A 117 16.17 -22.72 -7.67
N ALA A 118 15.84 -22.41 -8.92
CA ALA A 118 16.02 -23.36 -10.03
C ALA A 118 17.49 -23.57 -10.41
N SER A 119 18.37 -22.60 -10.11
CA SER A 119 19.80 -22.69 -10.42
C SER A 119 20.63 -21.75 -9.53
N GLU A 120 21.87 -22.13 -9.23
CA GLU A 120 22.86 -21.22 -8.64
C GLU A 120 23.36 -20.16 -9.63
N ASP A 121 23.17 -20.39 -10.94
CA ASP A 121 23.51 -19.46 -12.02
C ASP A 121 22.28 -18.58 -12.36
N PRO A 122 22.29 -17.27 -12.06
CA PRO A 122 21.15 -16.38 -12.31
C PRO A 122 20.74 -16.30 -13.78
N ASP A 123 21.68 -16.50 -14.71
CA ASP A 123 21.40 -16.46 -16.15
C ASP A 123 20.51 -17.63 -16.61
N ARG A 124 20.27 -18.61 -15.73
CA ARG A 124 19.42 -19.78 -16.00
C ARG A 124 18.09 -19.74 -15.28
N TRP A 125 17.79 -18.69 -14.51
CA TRP A 125 16.54 -18.61 -13.77
C TRP A 125 15.32 -18.58 -14.70
N PRO A 126 14.40 -19.56 -14.60
CA PRO A 126 13.17 -19.56 -15.35
C PRO A 126 12.30 -18.35 -15.00
N VAL A 127 11.57 -17.84 -16.00
CA VAL A 127 10.50 -16.89 -15.78
C VAL A 127 9.24 -17.64 -15.34
N VAL A 128 8.64 -17.16 -14.25
CA VAL A 128 7.33 -17.60 -13.74
C VAL A 128 6.34 -16.45 -13.85
N VAL A 129 5.13 -16.73 -14.34
CA VAL A 129 4.02 -15.77 -14.34
C VAL A 129 3.07 -16.05 -13.19
N PHE A 130 2.59 -14.98 -12.55
CA PHE A 130 1.35 -14.95 -11.76
C PHE A 130 0.28 -14.20 -12.55
N HIS A 131 -0.87 -14.82 -12.79
CA HIS A 131 -1.96 -14.21 -13.55
C HIS A 131 -3.17 -13.92 -12.64
N GLN A 132 -3.49 -12.63 -12.45
CA GLN A 132 -4.58 -12.22 -11.54
C GLN A 132 -5.94 -12.79 -11.96
N ASP A 133 -6.28 -12.79 -13.25
CA ASP A 133 -7.61 -13.23 -13.67
C ASP A 133 -7.82 -14.73 -13.43
N ALA A 134 -6.75 -15.53 -13.40
CA ALA A 134 -6.82 -16.94 -12.99
C ALA A 134 -7.27 -17.09 -11.53
N VAL A 135 -6.90 -16.14 -10.66
CA VAL A 135 -7.40 -16.08 -9.28
C VAL A 135 -8.90 -15.90 -9.26
N CYS A 136 -9.42 -14.92 -10.00
CA CYS A 136 -10.85 -14.65 -10.12
C CYS A 136 -11.63 -15.84 -10.70
N GLN A 137 -10.97 -16.66 -11.53
CA GLN A 137 -11.53 -17.88 -12.10
C GLN A 137 -11.36 -19.12 -11.19
N SER A 138 -10.75 -18.97 -10.01
CA SER A 138 -10.42 -20.09 -9.11
C SER A 138 -9.54 -21.17 -9.76
N VAL A 139 -8.61 -20.77 -10.62
CA VAL A 139 -7.64 -21.63 -11.31
C VAL A 139 -6.24 -21.34 -10.76
N LYS A 140 -5.33 -22.33 -10.82
CA LYS A 140 -3.92 -22.15 -10.43
C LYS A 140 -3.32 -20.93 -11.13
N PRO A 141 -2.95 -19.85 -10.42
CA PRO A 141 -2.56 -18.59 -11.05
C PRO A 141 -1.07 -18.55 -11.43
N TRP A 142 -0.28 -19.53 -11.00
CA TRP A 142 1.16 -19.61 -11.22
C TRP A 142 1.54 -20.59 -12.34
N HIS A 143 2.42 -20.16 -13.24
CA HIS A 143 2.97 -21.01 -14.31
C HIS A 143 4.43 -20.66 -14.63
N SER A 144 5.31 -21.67 -14.61
CA SER A 144 6.69 -21.54 -15.11
C SER A 144 6.71 -21.70 -16.62
N TYR A 145 7.51 -20.86 -17.30
CA TYR A 145 7.79 -21.00 -18.72
C TYR A 145 9.06 -21.81 -19.01
N ASP A 146 9.82 -22.20 -17.98
CA ASP A 146 11.08 -22.97 -18.09
C ASP A 146 12.13 -22.31 -19.02
N MET A 147 12.06 -20.98 -19.16
CA MET A 147 12.90 -20.18 -20.04
C MET A 147 13.46 -18.97 -19.29
N PRO A 148 14.73 -18.59 -19.52
CA PRO A 148 15.30 -17.35 -18.98
C PRO A 148 14.66 -16.11 -19.63
N LEU A 149 15.06 -14.91 -19.18
CA LEU A 149 14.43 -13.64 -19.55
C LEU A 149 14.37 -13.42 -21.07
N LEU A 150 15.52 -13.44 -21.76
CA LEU A 150 15.54 -13.15 -23.20
C LEU A 150 14.76 -14.17 -24.04
N ASP A 151 14.80 -15.45 -23.66
CA ASP A 151 14.05 -16.49 -24.35
C ASP A 151 12.54 -16.33 -24.15
N THR A 152 12.12 -16.01 -22.93
CA THR A 152 10.74 -15.69 -22.61
C THR A 152 10.23 -14.48 -23.41
N LEU A 153 11.00 -13.39 -23.47
CA LEU A 153 10.64 -12.20 -24.25
C LEU A 153 10.59 -12.48 -25.76
N SER A 154 11.54 -13.27 -26.28
CA SER A 154 11.56 -13.73 -27.67
C SER A 154 10.33 -14.57 -28.02
N ALA A 155 9.94 -15.49 -27.13
CA ALA A 155 8.73 -16.29 -27.27
C ALA A 155 7.46 -15.44 -27.21
N ALA A 156 7.39 -14.45 -26.32
CA ALA A 156 6.27 -13.50 -26.22
C ALA A 156 6.05 -12.72 -27.53
N VAL A 157 7.13 -12.34 -28.22
CA VAL A 157 7.07 -11.65 -29.53
C VAL A 157 6.70 -12.61 -30.65
N ARG A 158 7.31 -13.81 -30.70
CA ARG A 158 7.20 -14.72 -31.86
C ARG A 158 5.92 -15.54 -31.87
N THR A 159 5.58 -16.14 -30.72
CA THR A 159 4.51 -17.14 -30.60
C THR A 159 3.43 -16.74 -29.60
N GLY A 160 3.76 -15.86 -28.66
CA GLY A 160 2.98 -15.57 -27.48
C GLY A 160 3.08 -16.67 -26.42
N LEU A 161 2.93 -16.28 -25.17
CA LEU A 161 3.05 -17.15 -23.99
C LEU A 161 1.66 -17.46 -23.42
N PRO A 162 1.30 -18.72 -23.15
CA PRO A 162 0.02 -19.06 -22.56
C PRO A 162 -0.12 -18.49 -21.15
N LEU A 163 -1.35 -18.12 -20.76
CA LEU A 163 -1.69 -17.72 -19.40
C LEU A 163 -2.54 -18.79 -18.72
N PRO A 164 -2.40 -18.99 -17.40
CA PRO A 164 -3.32 -19.82 -16.63
C PRO A 164 -4.76 -19.32 -16.74
N GLY A 165 -5.76 -20.20 -16.74
CA GLY A 165 -7.17 -19.81 -16.90
C GLY A 165 -7.58 -19.44 -18.34
N GLY A 166 -6.61 -19.25 -19.25
CA GLY A 166 -6.85 -18.95 -20.66
C GLY A 166 -6.25 -17.62 -21.09
N GLY A 167 -6.19 -17.38 -22.41
CA GLY A 167 -5.50 -16.21 -22.96
C GLY A 167 -3.99 -16.40 -23.10
N ARG A 168 -3.29 -15.31 -23.43
CA ARG A 168 -1.84 -15.30 -23.68
C ARG A 168 -1.22 -13.91 -23.62
N ILE A 169 0.07 -13.84 -23.31
CA ILE A 169 0.92 -12.65 -23.49
C ILE A 169 1.50 -12.72 -24.92
N GLY A 170 0.97 -11.90 -25.84
CA GLY A 170 1.41 -11.84 -27.23
C GLY A 170 0.72 -12.81 -28.21
N PRO A 171 1.19 -12.94 -29.47
CA PRO A 171 2.40 -12.35 -30.03
C PRO A 171 2.47 -10.83 -29.88
N LEU A 172 3.58 -10.33 -29.36
CA LEU A 172 3.80 -8.91 -29.12
C LEU A 172 4.56 -8.25 -30.30
N PRO A 173 4.34 -6.95 -30.57
CA PRO A 173 5.25 -6.19 -31.41
C PRO A 173 6.69 -6.27 -30.88
N ALA A 174 7.67 -6.39 -31.78
CA ALA A 174 9.10 -6.41 -31.44
C ALA A 174 9.62 -4.99 -31.15
N THR A 175 9.04 -4.31 -30.17
CA THR A 175 9.39 -2.94 -29.79
C THR A 175 9.81 -2.88 -28.32
N ALA A 176 10.78 -2.03 -28.00
CA ALA A 176 11.12 -1.67 -26.62
C ALA A 176 11.26 -0.15 -26.52
N ARG A 177 10.47 0.48 -25.65
CA ARG A 177 10.45 1.94 -25.47
C ARG A 177 10.48 2.29 -24.00
N ARG A 178 11.12 3.41 -23.64
CA ARG A 178 10.99 4.00 -22.29
C ARG A 178 9.51 4.09 -21.95
N THR A 179 9.14 3.56 -20.79
CA THR A 179 7.75 3.59 -20.35
C THR A 179 7.28 5.04 -20.16
N ALA A 180 6.07 5.36 -20.64
CA ALA A 180 5.50 6.69 -20.48
C ALA A 180 5.15 7.01 -19.02
N PHE A 181 5.05 5.99 -18.16
CA PHE A 181 4.77 6.15 -16.73
C PHE A 181 5.96 6.67 -15.94
N LEU A 182 7.18 6.40 -16.42
CA LEU A 182 8.45 6.74 -15.78
C LEU A 182 9.33 7.56 -16.72
N ASN A 183 8.77 8.65 -17.23
CA ASN A 183 9.42 9.54 -18.19
C ASN A 183 10.63 10.30 -17.59
N ASP A 184 10.60 10.54 -16.28
CA ASP A 184 11.61 11.31 -15.52
C ASP A 184 12.30 10.43 -14.47
N ALA A 185 12.44 9.13 -14.76
CA ALA A 185 13.06 8.17 -13.86
C ALA A 185 14.52 8.54 -13.53
N GLY A 186 14.81 8.62 -12.23
CA GLY A 186 16.14 8.82 -11.69
C GLY A 186 16.80 7.53 -11.19
N PRO A 187 18.11 7.59 -10.88
CA PRO A 187 18.82 6.47 -10.28
C PRO A 187 18.21 6.13 -8.92
N TRP A 188 18.05 4.83 -8.67
CA TRP A 188 17.55 4.35 -7.38
C TRP A 188 18.69 4.05 -6.42
N THR A 189 18.45 4.33 -5.15
CA THR A 189 19.32 3.94 -4.04
C THR A 189 18.51 3.09 -3.07
N PRO A 190 19.07 1.99 -2.54
CA PRO A 190 18.42 1.22 -1.50
C PRO A 190 17.90 2.10 -0.36
N PRO A 191 16.67 1.85 0.13
CA PRO A 191 16.12 2.62 1.23
C PRO A 191 17.03 2.49 2.46
N ALA A 192 17.33 3.62 3.09
CA ALA A 192 18.05 3.61 4.36
C ALA A 192 17.21 2.90 5.43
N PRO A 193 17.83 2.19 6.38
CA PRO A 193 17.13 1.69 7.55
C PRO A 193 16.39 2.83 8.25
N ARG A 194 15.13 2.60 8.65
CA ARG A 194 14.36 3.59 9.41
C ARG A 194 15.12 3.89 10.72
N PRO A 195 15.30 5.16 11.11
CA PRO A 195 15.92 5.48 12.39
C PRO A 195 15.15 4.80 13.54
N GLU A 196 15.86 4.03 14.37
CA GLU A 196 15.28 3.39 15.55
C GLU A 196 15.08 4.43 16.66
N VAL A 197 13.96 5.13 16.63
CA VAL A 197 13.55 6.05 17.72
C VAL A 197 13.24 5.25 19.00
N VAL A 198 12.59 4.10 18.83
CA VAL A 198 12.32 3.12 19.89
C VAL A 198 12.99 1.81 19.48
N PRO A 199 13.78 1.17 20.37
CA PRO A 199 14.43 -0.10 20.08
C PRO A 199 13.44 -1.15 19.56
N GLU A 200 13.81 -1.91 18.53
CA GLU A 200 12.90 -2.89 17.91
C GLU A 200 12.32 -3.86 18.95
N ALA A 201 13.12 -4.33 19.92
CA ALA A 201 12.66 -5.22 20.99
C ALA A 201 11.48 -4.63 21.80
N GLN A 202 11.46 -3.32 22.03
CA GLN A 202 10.36 -2.65 22.72
C GLN A 202 9.12 -2.51 21.82
N ARG A 203 9.31 -2.18 20.53
CA ARG A 203 8.22 -2.15 19.55
C ARG A 203 7.58 -3.53 19.39
N ARG A 204 8.41 -4.58 19.36
CA ARG A 204 7.98 -5.99 19.31
C ARG A 204 7.17 -6.36 20.55
N ALA A 205 7.61 -5.96 21.75
CA ALA A 205 6.83 -6.18 22.97
C ALA A 205 5.47 -5.46 22.89
N ALA A 206 5.42 -4.24 22.36
CA ALA A 206 4.19 -3.49 22.18
C ALA A 206 3.20 -4.12 21.18
N LEU A 207 3.63 -5.07 20.34
CA LEU A 207 2.71 -5.86 19.51
C LEU A 207 1.84 -6.83 20.31
N THR A 208 2.26 -7.21 21.51
CA THR A 208 1.57 -8.22 22.33
C THR A 208 1.21 -7.74 23.72
N GLU A 209 1.83 -6.66 24.20
CA GLU A 209 1.72 -6.20 25.58
C GLU A 209 1.36 -4.72 25.67
N GLY A 210 0.70 -4.34 26.77
CA GLY A 210 0.27 -2.97 27.03
C GLY A 210 -1.07 -2.60 26.38
N ILE A 211 -1.65 -1.49 26.83
CA ILE A 211 -2.95 -0.96 26.41
C ILE A 211 -2.88 0.57 26.26
N GLY A 212 -3.83 1.15 25.52
CA GLY A 212 -3.98 2.60 25.39
C GLY A 212 -2.78 3.32 24.76
N LEU A 213 -2.71 4.64 25.03
CA LEU A 213 -1.85 5.58 24.31
C LEU A 213 -0.36 5.33 24.51
N GLU A 214 0.03 4.81 25.67
CA GLU A 214 1.44 4.51 25.96
C GLU A 214 1.93 3.29 25.18
N ALA A 215 1.12 2.23 25.09
CA ALA A 215 1.45 1.09 24.23
C ALA A 215 1.45 1.48 22.74
N LEU A 216 0.50 2.32 22.32
CA LEU A 216 0.47 2.87 20.97
C LEU A 216 1.74 3.68 20.66
N SER A 217 2.19 4.53 21.59
CA SER A 217 3.42 5.34 21.45
C SER A 217 4.70 4.52 21.42
N LEU A 218 4.73 3.36 22.07
CA LEU A 218 5.84 2.41 21.94
C LEU A 218 5.80 1.70 20.58
N LEU A 219 4.61 1.35 20.10
CA LEU A 219 4.43 0.62 18.84
C LEU A 219 4.74 1.50 17.62
N VAL A 220 4.18 2.71 17.59
CA VAL A 220 4.37 3.73 16.56
C VAL A 220 4.86 5.01 17.26
N PRO A 221 6.16 5.33 17.20
CA PRO A 221 6.68 6.52 17.88
C PRO A 221 5.98 7.79 17.38
N PRO A 222 5.56 8.70 18.29
CA PRO A 222 4.90 9.94 17.89
C PRO A 222 5.87 10.85 17.13
N PRO A 223 5.36 11.74 16.26
CA PRO A 223 6.17 12.77 15.62
C PRO A 223 6.85 13.67 16.64
N ALA A 224 8.07 14.14 16.33
CA ALA A 224 8.77 15.11 17.18
C ALA A 224 8.02 16.45 17.29
N ALA A 225 7.26 16.80 16.25
CA ALA A 225 6.41 17.99 16.20
C ALA A 225 5.04 17.59 15.64
N PRO A 226 4.07 17.22 16.51
CA PRO A 226 2.71 16.95 16.07
C PRO A 226 2.06 18.22 15.53
N TYR A 227 1.33 18.10 14.42
CA TYR A 227 0.63 19.24 13.80
C TYR A 227 -0.87 19.14 14.07
N LEU A 228 -1.42 20.13 14.78
CA LEU A 228 -2.85 20.22 15.06
C LEU A 228 -3.54 21.35 14.28
N GLY A 229 -2.77 22.23 13.64
CA GLY A 229 -3.22 23.54 13.18
C GLY A 229 -2.78 24.68 14.10
N GLY A 230 -3.43 25.85 13.99
CA GLY A 230 -3.02 27.08 14.68
C GLY A 230 -4.02 27.64 15.69
N GLY A 231 -5.19 27.01 15.85
CA GLY A 231 -6.23 27.42 16.81
C GLY A 231 -6.11 26.69 18.16
N THR A 232 -7.17 26.77 18.98
CA THR A 232 -7.25 26.06 20.27
C THR A 232 -8.43 25.11 20.38
N TRP A 233 -8.35 24.15 21.29
CA TRP A 233 -9.44 23.22 21.57
C TRP A 233 -10.71 23.94 22.05
N GLU A 234 -10.58 25.03 22.81
CA GLU A 234 -11.70 25.85 23.26
C GLU A 234 -12.46 26.47 22.09
N GLU A 235 -11.74 27.04 21.12
CA GLU A 235 -12.34 27.61 19.90
C GLU A 235 -13.10 26.54 19.11
N LEU A 236 -12.51 25.36 18.96
CA LEU A 236 -13.16 24.24 18.27
C LEU A 236 -14.40 23.75 19.03
N PHE A 237 -14.35 23.65 20.36
CA PHE A 237 -15.50 23.20 21.15
C PHE A 237 -16.65 24.21 21.13
N GLU A 238 -16.33 25.52 21.08
CA GLU A 238 -17.32 26.57 20.86
C GLU A 238 -17.95 26.45 19.47
N GLU A 239 -17.15 26.23 18.42
CA GLU A 239 -17.65 26.04 17.05
C GLU A 239 -18.56 24.81 16.92
N LEU A 240 -18.17 23.68 17.51
CA LEU A 240 -18.95 22.45 17.52
C LEU A 240 -20.14 22.50 18.51
N GLY A 241 -20.17 23.44 19.45
CA GLY A 241 -21.17 23.44 20.53
C GLY A 241 -21.11 22.21 21.45
N THR A 242 -19.99 21.47 21.42
CA THR A 242 -19.72 20.30 22.26
C THR A 242 -18.22 20.10 22.41
N ARG A 243 -17.80 19.57 23.56
CA ARG A 243 -16.44 19.01 23.69
C ARG A 243 -16.32 17.72 22.89
N LEU A 244 -15.09 17.35 22.54
CA LEU A 244 -14.74 16.03 22.02
C LEU A 244 -14.36 15.07 23.17
N PRO A 245 -14.31 13.75 22.91
CA PRO A 245 -13.81 12.79 23.89
C PRO A 245 -12.38 13.15 24.32
N ALA A 246 -12.09 13.09 25.63
CA ALA A 246 -10.77 13.44 26.18
C ALA A 246 -9.64 12.56 25.64
N GLU A 247 -9.96 11.30 25.31
CA GLU A 247 -9.03 10.38 24.67
C GLU A 247 -8.59 10.86 23.27
N TYR A 248 -9.52 11.38 22.47
CA TYR A 248 -9.19 11.93 21.15
C TYR A 248 -8.27 13.14 21.29
N VAL A 249 -8.58 14.05 22.21
CA VAL A 249 -7.72 15.22 22.50
C VAL A 249 -6.31 14.77 22.88
N ALA A 250 -6.18 13.80 23.79
CA ALA A 250 -4.88 13.28 24.21
C ALA A 250 -4.11 12.59 23.07
N LEU A 251 -4.80 11.87 22.19
CA LEU A 251 -4.20 11.27 21.00
C LEU A 251 -3.68 12.34 20.04
N MET A 252 -4.50 13.35 19.73
CA MET A 252 -4.15 14.45 18.83
C MET A 252 -3.06 15.36 19.40
N ASP A 253 -3.03 15.60 20.71
CA ASP A 253 -1.94 16.35 21.35
C ASP A 253 -0.61 15.59 21.26
N ARG A 254 -0.64 14.24 21.22
CA ARG A 254 0.54 13.38 21.15
C ARG A 254 1.03 13.18 19.71
N TYR A 255 0.13 12.92 18.77
CA TYR A 255 0.46 12.58 17.39
C TYR A 255 0.21 13.70 16.39
N GLY A 256 -0.72 14.59 16.69
CA GLY A 256 -1.28 15.52 15.72
C GLY A 256 -2.18 14.81 14.72
N ALA A 257 -2.51 15.55 13.67
CA ALA A 257 -3.19 15.06 12.49
C ALA A 257 -2.21 14.29 11.59
N GLY A 258 -2.71 13.27 10.91
CA GLY A 258 -1.85 12.38 10.15
C GLY A 258 -2.58 11.19 9.55
N CYS A 259 -1.82 10.37 8.83
CA CYS A 259 -2.32 9.14 8.23
C CYS A 259 -1.66 7.92 8.87
N TRP A 260 -2.46 7.02 9.43
CA TRP A 260 -1.99 5.75 9.97
C TRP A 260 -1.89 4.70 8.87
N SER A 261 -0.72 4.09 8.73
CA SER A 261 -0.45 2.97 7.80
C SER A 261 -0.87 3.27 6.36
N LYS A 262 -0.76 4.54 5.93
CA LYS A 262 -1.27 5.09 4.66
C LYS A 262 -2.74 4.75 4.36
N TRP A 263 -3.52 4.48 5.41
CA TRP A 263 -4.87 3.95 5.31
C TRP A 263 -5.90 4.85 5.98
N LEU A 264 -5.66 5.26 7.23
CA LEU A 264 -6.64 5.99 8.03
C LEU A 264 -6.19 7.43 8.30
N SER A 265 -6.87 8.39 7.69
CA SER A 265 -6.57 9.82 7.71
C SER A 265 -7.35 10.56 8.80
N PHE A 266 -6.66 11.24 9.72
CA PHE A 266 -7.23 11.94 10.90
C PHE A 266 -7.27 13.46 10.74
N VAL A 267 -8.45 14.04 10.46
CA VAL A 267 -8.63 15.47 10.14
C VAL A 267 -7.84 16.42 11.05
N THR A 268 -7.24 17.48 10.48
CA THR A 268 -6.49 18.50 11.21
C THR A 268 -7.45 19.31 12.09
N PRO A 269 -7.41 19.13 13.42
CA PRO A 269 -8.54 19.54 14.25
C PRO A 269 -8.61 21.06 14.42
N LEU A 270 -7.49 21.73 14.64
CA LEU A 270 -7.37 23.14 15.02
C LEU A 270 -6.93 24.03 13.86
N ARG A 271 -7.23 23.64 12.61
CA ARG A 271 -6.86 24.43 11.43
C ARG A 271 -7.79 25.64 11.27
N THR A 272 -7.21 26.82 11.15
CA THR A 272 -7.94 28.11 11.14
C THR A 272 -8.15 28.69 9.73
N ASN A 273 -7.70 28.00 8.67
CA ASN A 273 -7.86 28.45 7.28
C ASN A 273 -9.22 28.09 6.65
N GLY A 274 -10.19 27.64 7.46
CA GLY A 274 -11.52 27.24 7.01
C GLY A 274 -11.65 25.79 6.51
N ARG A 275 -10.59 24.97 6.63
CA ARG A 275 -10.59 23.53 6.29
C ARG A 275 -10.21 22.65 7.49
N GLY A 276 -10.66 23.04 8.69
CA GLY A 276 -10.45 22.28 9.93
C GLY A 276 -11.55 21.24 10.20
N PHE A 277 -11.62 20.75 11.44
CA PHE A 277 -12.53 19.69 11.86
C PHE A 277 -13.99 19.94 11.44
N ALA A 278 -14.56 21.09 11.81
CA ALA A 278 -15.97 21.39 11.58
C ALA A 278 -16.32 21.42 10.08
N TYR A 279 -15.39 21.90 9.24
CA TYR A 279 -15.54 21.90 7.78
C TYR A 279 -15.63 20.47 7.22
N HIS A 280 -14.67 19.61 7.55
CA HIS A 280 -14.66 18.23 7.04
C HIS A 280 -15.82 17.41 7.59
N ALA A 281 -16.18 17.62 8.86
CA ALA A 281 -17.36 17.00 9.44
C ALA A 281 -18.63 17.42 8.70
N ALA A 282 -18.81 18.71 8.39
CA ALA A 282 -19.94 19.20 7.60
C ALA A 282 -19.96 18.59 6.20
N GLN A 283 -18.82 18.50 5.50
CA GLN A 283 -18.74 17.90 4.17
C GLN A 283 -19.14 16.41 4.16
N ALA A 284 -18.61 15.63 5.10
CA ALA A 284 -18.95 14.22 5.21
C ALA A 284 -20.44 14.02 5.54
N LEU A 285 -20.98 14.84 6.44
CA LEU A 285 -22.38 14.76 6.84
C LEU A 285 -23.34 15.24 5.76
N ASP A 286 -22.96 16.21 4.92
CA ASP A 286 -23.76 16.62 3.77
C ASP A 286 -23.89 15.49 2.75
N GLY A 287 -22.79 14.79 2.44
CA GLY A 287 -22.82 13.58 1.62
C GLY A 287 -23.71 12.49 2.23
N TYR A 288 -23.58 12.24 3.53
CA TYR A 288 -24.41 11.27 4.24
C TYR A 288 -25.90 11.63 4.23
N ARG A 289 -26.26 12.91 4.40
CA ARG A 289 -27.65 13.39 4.34
C ARG A 289 -28.28 13.10 2.99
N SER A 290 -27.56 13.36 1.89
CA SER A 290 -28.02 13.04 0.54
C SER A 290 -28.27 11.54 0.38
N LEU A 291 -27.32 10.71 0.81
CA LEU A 291 -27.45 9.25 0.74
C LEU A 291 -28.59 8.72 1.61
N ARG A 292 -28.78 9.26 2.81
CA ARG A 292 -29.89 8.92 3.72
C ARG A 292 -31.25 9.32 3.18
N ALA A 293 -31.35 10.43 2.43
CA ALA A 293 -32.61 10.86 1.83
C ALA A 293 -33.09 9.89 0.74
N ASP A 294 -32.16 9.40 -0.10
CA ASP A 294 -32.48 8.50 -1.21
C ASP A 294 -32.52 7.02 -0.79
N PHE A 295 -31.68 6.65 0.19
CA PHE A 295 -31.45 5.26 0.60
C PHE A 295 -31.38 5.10 2.13
N PRO A 296 -32.45 5.44 2.87
CA PRO A 296 -32.45 5.45 4.33
C PRO A 296 -32.18 4.08 4.96
N GLN A 297 -32.53 2.98 4.28
CA GLN A 297 -32.28 1.62 4.74
C GLN A 297 -30.79 1.26 4.81
N TYR A 298 -29.95 1.91 4.01
CA TYR A 298 -28.49 1.71 4.01
C TYR A 298 -27.74 2.76 4.84
N HIS A 299 -28.42 3.85 5.23
CA HIS A 299 -27.84 4.98 5.95
C HIS A 299 -28.66 5.33 7.20
N PRO A 300 -28.70 4.43 8.20
CA PRO A 300 -29.63 4.54 9.32
C PRO A 300 -29.19 5.50 10.43
N LEU A 301 -27.93 5.99 10.40
CA LEU A 301 -27.40 6.79 11.50
C LEU A 301 -28.11 8.16 11.57
N PRO A 302 -28.43 8.66 12.78
CA PRO A 302 -28.77 10.06 12.96
C PRO A 302 -27.58 10.93 12.55
N VAL A 303 -27.84 12.16 12.10
CA VAL A 303 -26.79 13.03 11.56
C VAL A 303 -26.53 14.16 12.53
N TRP A 304 -25.30 14.33 13.00
CA TRP A 304 -24.97 15.44 13.90
C TRP A 304 -25.39 16.79 13.27
N PRO A 305 -26.00 17.73 14.04
CA PRO A 305 -26.14 17.75 15.50
C PRO A 305 -27.43 17.14 16.07
N GLU A 306 -28.11 16.23 15.35
CA GLU A 306 -29.22 15.44 15.93
C GLU A 306 -28.74 14.70 17.19
N PRO A 307 -29.58 14.50 18.23
CA PRO A 307 -29.22 13.66 19.38
C PRO A 307 -28.83 12.25 18.93
N GLY A 308 -27.66 11.76 19.39
CA GLY A 308 -27.09 10.49 18.93
C GLY A 308 -26.52 10.54 17.50
N GLY A 309 -26.36 11.74 16.94
CA GLY A 309 -25.84 11.99 15.60
C GLY A 309 -24.43 11.49 15.40
N PHE A 310 -24.15 10.96 14.21
CA PHE A 310 -22.80 10.62 13.78
C PHE A 310 -21.98 11.90 13.56
N LEU A 311 -20.82 12.00 14.22
CA LEU A 311 -19.84 13.06 14.07
C LEU A 311 -18.51 12.47 13.59
N PRO A 312 -18.14 12.61 12.31
CA PRO A 312 -16.91 12.05 11.76
C PRO A 312 -15.68 12.89 12.11
N PHE A 313 -14.54 12.22 12.30
CA PHE A 313 -13.22 12.83 12.55
C PHE A 313 -12.10 12.26 11.67
N ALA A 314 -12.33 11.13 11.00
CA ALA A 314 -11.33 10.46 10.17
C ALA A 314 -11.99 9.69 9.02
N ASN A 315 -11.20 9.37 8.00
CA ASN A 315 -11.64 8.53 6.88
C ASN A 315 -10.58 7.53 6.43
N SER A 316 -11.02 6.38 5.94
CA SER A 316 -10.13 5.44 5.24
C SER A 316 -9.79 5.97 3.83
N ILE A 317 -8.78 5.39 3.19
CA ILE A 317 -8.48 5.63 1.76
C ILE A 317 -9.61 5.18 0.83
N ASP A 318 -10.42 4.22 1.26
CA ASP A 318 -11.58 3.74 0.53
C ASP A 318 -12.82 4.63 0.74
N GLY A 319 -12.76 5.56 1.69
CA GLY A 319 -13.79 6.57 1.94
C GLY A 319 -14.78 6.21 3.06
N ASP A 320 -14.50 5.16 3.83
CA ASP A 320 -15.24 4.86 5.07
C ASP A 320 -15.02 5.98 6.08
N GLN A 321 -16.06 6.40 6.79
CA GLN A 321 -15.99 7.49 7.76
C GLN A 321 -15.94 6.94 9.18
N PHE A 322 -15.04 7.47 10.01
CA PHE A 322 -14.89 7.11 11.41
C PHE A 322 -15.34 8.28 12.26
N GLY A 323 -16.14 7.99 13.28
CA GLY A 323 -16.78 9.01 14.09
C GLY A 323 -17.38 8.48 15.37
N TRP A 324 -18.11 9.36 16.05
CA TRP A 324 -18.82 9.02 17.27
C TRP A 324 -20.32 9.21 17.12
N LEU A 325 -21.10 8.48 17.92
CA LEU A 325 -22.53 8.77 18.13
C LEU A 325 -22.67 9.73 19.32
N THR A 326 -23.08 10.97 19.04
CA THR A 326 -23.03 12.07 20.02
C THR A 326 -24.25 12.11 20.92
N GLU A 327 -24.30 11.25 21.94
CA GLU A 327 -25.35 11.25 22.97
C GLU A 327 -24.77 11.34 24.38
N GLY A 328 -25.23 12.33 25.14
CA GLY A 328 -24.82 12.51 26.53
C GLY A 328 -23.35 12.90 26.68
N ASP A 329 -22.66 12.22 27.57
CA ASP A 329 -21.28 12.51 27.99
C ASP A 329 -20.26 12.15 26.90
N PRO A 330 -19.48 13.10 26.35
CA PRO A 330 -18.57 12.84 25.24
C PRO A 330 -17.51 11.75 25.47
N ASP A 331 -17.07 11.52 26.71
CA ASP A 331 -16.14 10.42 27.01
C ASP A 331 -16.80 9.04 26.96
N LYS A 332 -18.12 8.98 26.75
CA LYS A 332 -18.90 7.74 26.62
C LYS A 332 -19.50 7.58 25.23
N TRP A 333 -19.22 8.49 24.31
CA TRP A 333 -19.74 8.38 22.96
C TRP A 333 -19.20 7.11 22.28
N PRO A 334 -20.08 6.23 21.77
CA PRO A 334 -19.64 5.05 21.05
C PRO A 334 -18.87 5.42 19.78
N LEU A 335 -17.70 4.82 19.59
CA LEU A 335 -16.96 4.89 18.34
C LEU A 335 -17.66 4.02 17.28
N ILE A 336 -17.78 4.50 16.05
CA ILE A 336 -18.46 3.79 14.97
C ILE A 336 -17.84 4.10 13.61
N VAL A 337 -17.98 3.15 12.68
CA VAL A 337 -17.64 3.32 11.27
C VAL A 337 -18.93 3.45 10.46
N SER A 338 -18.99 4.46 9.59
CA SER A 338 -19.95 4.54 8.49
C SER A 338 -19.26 4.01 7.23
N PRO A 339 -19.44 2.72 6.89
CA PRO A 339 -18.73 2.10 5.77
C PRO A 339 -19.26 2.60 4.43
N ARG A 340 -18.40 2.65 3.42
CA ARG A 340 -18.77 3.05 2.04
C ARG A 340 -19.32 1.87 1.23
N HIS A 341 -18.81 0.66 1.49
CA HIS A 341 -19.01 -0.51 0.64
C HIS A 341 -19.72 -1.67 1.36
N ALA A 342 -20.27 -1.44 2.55
CA ALA A 342 -20.96 -2.43 3.36
C ALA A 342 -22.19 -1.83 4.03
N ASP A 343 -23.05 -2.69 4.57
CA ASP A 343 -24.16 -2.27 5.43
C ASP A 343 -23.65 -1.72 6.77
N GLN A 344 -24.40 -0.80 7.38
CA GLN A 344 -24.04 -0.19 8.66
C GLN A 344 -23.94 -1.24 9.78
N GLY A 345 -22.73 -1.40 10.34
CA GLY A 345 -22.45 -2.22 11.50
C GLY A 345 -22.78 -1.55 12.84
N PRO A 346 -22.69 -2.29 13.96
CA PRO A 346 -22.82 -1.71 15.31
C PRO A 346 -21.62 -0.83 15.66
N PRO A 347 -21.70 -0.05 16.76
CA PRO A 347 -20.52 0.61 17.34
C PRO A 347 -19.39 -0.38 17.61
N LEU A 348 -18.16 0.12 17.52
CA LEU A 348 -16.95 -0.64 17.78
C LEU A 348 -16.88 -1.06 19.26
N PRO A 349 -16.29 -2.24 19.56
CA PRO A 349 -16.31 -2.80 20.90
C PRO A 349 -15.36 -2.09 21.89
N SER A 350 -14.43 -1.29 21.38
CA SER A 350 -13.38 -0.62 22.14
C SER A 350 -13.38 0.88 21.89
N ASN A 351 -12.64 1.61 22.72
CA ASN A 351 -12.38 3.04 22.55
C ASN A 351 -11.41 3.30 21.38
N LEU A 352 -11.12 4.57 21.07
CA LEU A 352 -10.35 4.94 19.90
C LEU A 352 -8.92 4.39 19.94
N THR A 353 -8.23 4.56 21.06
CA THR A 353 -6.81 4.20 21.14
C THR A 353 -6.63 2.70 21.14
N ASP A 354 -7.48 1.97 21.85
CA ASP A 354 -7.43 0.51 21.88
C ASP A 354 -7.86 -0.07 20.51
N THR A 355 -8.83 0.53 19.80
CA THR A 355 -9.15 0.13 18.42
C THR A 355 -7.96 0.32 17.49
N LEU A 356 -7.29 1.48 17.53
CA LEU A 356 -6.09 1.73 16.71
C LEU A 356 -4.98 0.74 17.05
N LEU A 357 -4.70 0.53 18.34
CA LEU A 357 -3.67 -0.37 18.81
C LEU A 357 -3.92 -1.81 18.33
N GLU A 358 -5.13 -2.32 18.53
CA GLU A 358 -5.49 -3.68 18.14
C GLU A 358 -5.52 -3.86 16.62
N TRP A 359 -5.93 -2.84 15.86
CA TRP A 359 -5.86 -2.86 14.41
C TRP A 359 -4.41 -2.89 13.91
N LEU A 360 -3.53 -2.04 14.45
CA LEU A 360 -2.11 -1.99 14.09
C LEU A 360 -1.36 -3.27 14.50
N ARG A 361 -1.83 -3.97 15.54
CA ARG A 361 -1.36 -5.33 15.90
C ARG A 361 -1.83 -6.42 14.94
N GLY A 362 -2.77 -6.13 14.05
CA GLY A 362 -3.45 -7.12 13.21
C GLY A 362 -4.46 -7.99 13.98
N GLN A 363 -4.81 -7.62 15.21
CA GLN A 363 -5.70 -8.36 16.11
C GLN A 363 -7.17 -7.92 15.96
N PHE A 364 -7.40 -6.75 15.37
CA PHE A 364 -8.73 -6.22 15.06
C PHE A 364 -8.88 -5.94 13.56
N ALA A 365 -10.07 -6.21 13.04
CA ALA A 365 -10.47 -5.84 11.69
C ALA A 365 -11.99 -5.61 11.66
N THR A 366 -12.41 -4.65 10.86
CA THR A 366 -13.81 -4.32 10.60
C THR A 366 -13.90 -3.60 9.24
N GLU A 367 -15.09 -3.27 8.78
CA GLU A 367 -15.23 -2.46 7.57
C GLU A 367 -14.47 -1.14 7.73
N GLY A 368 -13.68 -0.77 6.73
CA GLY A 368 -12.76 0.37 6.78
C GLY A 368 -11.47 0.18 7.58
N LEU A 369 -11.28 -0.92 8.33
CA LEU A 369 -10.01 -1.30 8.97
C LEU A 369 -9.60 -2.72 8.54
N PRO A 370 -8.80 -2.86 7.47
CA PRO A 370 -8.45 -4.16 6.92
C PRO A 370 -7.48 -4.90 7.83
N ARG A 371 -7.57 -6.23 7.80
CA ARG A 371 -6.61 -7.10 8.49
C ARG A 371 -5.29 -7.18 7.72
N LEU A 372 -4.19 -7.28 8.44
CA LEU A 372 -2.89 -7.69 7.88
C LEU A 372 -2.95 -9.14 7.34
N ASP A 373 -2.15 -9.47 6.34
CA ASP A 373 -1.99 -10.88 5.95
C ASP A 373 -1.29 -11.63 7.08
N LYS A 374 -1.61 -12.92 7.24
CA LYS A 374 -1.04 -13.77 8.30
C LYS A 374 0.49 -13.89 8.26
N LEU A 375 1.12 -13.63 7.12
CA LEU A 375 2.58 -13.62 6.97
C LEU A 375 3.18 -12.20 6.91
N ASP A 376 2.36 -11.16 7.07
CA ASP A 376 2.88 -9.81 7.23
C ASP A 376 3.52 -9.66 8.61
N ASP A 377 4.68 -9.01 8.64
CA ASP A 377 5.21 -8.46 9.87
C ASP A 377 4.58 -7.08 10.12
N PRO A 378 3.77 -6.88 11.18
CA PRO A 378 3.17 -5.57 11.44
C PRO A 378 4.17 -4.42 11.47
N LEU A 379 5.41 -4.62 11.97
CA LEU A 379 6.40 -3.54 12.06
C LEU A 379 6.88 -3.04 10.69
N GLU A 380 6.70 -3.82 9.63
CA GLU A 380 7.01 -3.42 8.25
C GLU A 380 5.93 -2.51 7.64
N PHE A 381 4.68 -2.60 8.13
CA PHE A 381 3.52 -1.93 7.53
C PHE A 381 2.94 -0.81 8.39
N ILE A 382 3.13 -0.86 9.70
CA ILE A 382 2.65 0.20 10.57
C ILE A 382 3.55 1.43 10.49
N ASP A 383 2.91 2.55 10.22
CA ASP A 383 3.52 3.88 10.29
C ASP A 383 2.47 4.94 10.64
N PHE A 384 2.98 6.13 10.94
CA PHE A 384 2.17 7.33 11.05
C PHE A 384 2.87 8.43 10.27
N GLU A 385 2.19 8.94 9.26
CA GLU A 385 2.63 10.07 8.46
C GLU A 385 1.99 11.35 9.01
N PRO A 386 2.73 12.21 9.73
CA PRO A 386 2.18 13.45 10.23
C PRO A 386 1.86 14.39 9.08
N TRP A 387 0.78 15.13 9.22
CA TRP A 387 0.44 16.17 8.26
C TRP A 387 1.15 17.49 8.52
N ASP A 388 1.06 18.33 7.51
CA ASP A 388 1.54 19.71 7.53
C ASP A 388 0.43 20.69 7.11
N ASP A 389 0.82 21.96 6.95
CA ASP A 389 -0.09 23.03 6.57
C ASP A 389 -0.56 22.96 5.10
N GLU A 390 0.12 22.16 4.26
CA GLU A 390 -0.22 21.97 2.85
C GLU A 390 -1.20 20.82 2.63
N THR A 391 -1.25 19.87 3.57
CA THR A 391 -2.10 18.69 3.51
C THR A 391 -3.59 19.08 3.55
N TYR A 392 -4.41 18.49 2.67
CA TYR A 392 -5.84 18.82 2.59
C TYR A 392 -6.63 18.46 3.85
N TRP A 393 -6.27 17.35 4.48
CA TRP A 393 -6.99 16.74 5.59
C TRP A 393 -6.74 17.45 6.92
#